data_AF-A0A0N8TZM2-F1
#
_entry.id   AF-A0A0N8TZM2-F1
#
_cell.length_a   1.000
_cell.length_b   1.000
_cell.length_c   1.000
_cell.angle_alpha   90.00
_cell.angle_beta   90.00
_cell.angle_gamma   90.00
#
_symmetry.space_group_name_H-M   'P 1'
#
loop_
_entity.id
_entity.type
_entity.pdbx_description
1 polymer ?
#
loop_
_entity_poly.entity_id
_entity_poly.type
_entity_poly.pdbx_seq_one_letter_code
_entity_poly.pdbx_strand_id
1 'polypeptide(L)'
;MNIKFTELYRQIGRLTKAKNLKVLGLFCIMLTSIPLAIGQNQPKQESLHNPLIGSWALFDGKYLNENKQWVDYKTLNLSAIKLVSATHFSFTTMKKEGGKKTFWASASGHYELINNQYTEFPTLSSFGVKPGESYRFLFMLKENEWHTQRYDGEDLVEEEVWKRLD
;
A
#
# COMPACT_ATOMS: atom_id res chain seq x y z
N MET A 1 -17.13 12.12 22.40
CA MET A 1 -18.15 12.98 21.75
C MET A 1 -17.66 14.41 21.80
N ASN A 2 -17.13 14.95 20.68
CA ASN A 2 -16.62 16.32 20.62
C ASN A 2 -16.94 16.91 19.25
N ILE A 3 -17.97 17.75 19.24
CA ILE A 3 -18.42 18.58 18.14
C ILE A 3 -17.62 19.87 18.23
N LYS A 4 -16.66 20.13 17.32
CA LYS A 4 -16.13 21.49 17.00
C LYS A 4 -15.46 21.55 15.61
N PHE A 5 -16.08 20.99 14.57
CA PHE A 5 -15.60 21.15 13.18
C PHE A 5 -16.52 21.99 12.28
N THR A 6 -17.64 22.49 12.80
CA THR A 6 -18.71 23.09 11.96
C THR A 6 -18.76 24.62 11.95
N GLU A 7 -17.92 25.34 12.70
CA GLU A 7 -17.98 26.82 12.76
C GLU A 7 -16.94 27.54 11.89
N LEU A 8 -15.93 26.84 11.36
CA LEU A 8 -14.85 27.48 10.60
C LEU A 8 -15.21 27.81 9.14
N TYR A 9 -16.27 27.22 8.58
CA TYR A 9 -16.67 27.42 7.18
C TYR A 9 -17.73 28.52 6.96
N ARG A 10 -18.26 29.15 8.03
CA ARG A 10 -19.30 30.20 7.89
C ARG A 10 -18.74 31.62 7.73
N GLN A 11 -17.43 31.81 7.85
CA GLN A 11 -16.82 33.16 7.88
C GLN A 11 -16.07 33.57 6.60
N ILE A 12 -15.99 32.69 5.60
CA ILE A 12 -15.26 32.97 4.34
C ILE A 12 -16.20 33.40 3.19
N GLY A 13 -17.49 33.59 3.48
CA GLY A 13 -18.55 33.79 2.48
C GLY A 13 -19.27 35.14 2.48
N ARG A 14 -18.71 36.20 3.09
CA ARG A 14 -19.27 37.56 3.03
C ARG A 14 -18.20 38.61 3.21
N LEU A 15 -17.59 39.10 2.13
CA LEU A 15 -17.01 40.45 2.05
C LEU A 15 -16.71 40.78 0.56
N THR A 16 -17.77 40.90 -0.24
CA THR A 16 -17.72 41.57 -1.55
C THR A 16 -18.89 42.54 -1.64
N LYS A 17 -18.64 43.81 -1.27
CA LYS A 17 -19.27 45.05 -1.78
C LYS A 17 -19.04 46.19 -0.78
N ALA A 18 -18.13 47.09 -1.10
CA ALA A 18 -18.30 48.53 -0.86
C ALA A 18 -17.26 49.29 -1.68
N LYS A 19 -17.76 50.22 -2.50
CA LYS A 19 -17.02 51.08 -3.41
C LYS A 19 -16.50 52.31 -2.66
N ASN A 20 -15.32 52.79 -3.07
CA ASN A 20 -14.83 54.18 -3.02
C ASN A 20 -14.80 54.91 -1.66
N LEU A 21 -13.59 55.10 -1.11
CA LEU A 21 -13.20 56.39 -0.53
C LEU A 21 -11.69 56.60 -0.66
N LYS A 22 -11.31 57.70 -1.33
CA LYS A 22 -9.94 58.19 -1.47
C LYS A 22 -9.50 58.80 -0.14
N VAL A 23 -8.40 58.36 0.44
CA VAL A 23 -7.55 59.20 1.30
C VAL A 23 -6.09 58.91 0.97
N LEU A 24 -5.44 59.97 0.49
CA LEU A 24 -4.03 60.09 0.21
C LEU A 24 -3.29 60.23 1.55
N GLY A 25 -2.36 59.33 1.85
CA GLY A 25 -1.57 59.37 3.07
C GLY A 25 -0.21 58.73 2.82
N LEU A 26 0.75 59.56 2.44
CA LEU A 26 2.18 59.27 2.37
C LEU A 26 2.67 58.78 3.74
N PHE A 27 3.16 57.54 3.84
CA PHE A 27 4.13 57.18 4.88
C PHE A 27 5.24 56.34 4.24
N CYS A 28 6.40 56.99 4.17
CA CYS A 28 7.62 56.50 3.57
C CYS A 28 8.52 56.00 4.72
N ILE A 29 8.94 54.74 4.64
CA ILE A 29 10.19 54.13 5.19
C ILE A 29 10.39 54.19 6.73
N MET A 30 10.92 53.21 7.47
CA MET A 30 11.72 52.01 7.24
C MET A 30 11.37 51.00 8.36
N LEU A 31 10.90 49.80 8.03
CA LEU A 31 10.98 48.67 8.95
C LEU A 31 12.13 47.79 8.48
N THR A 32 13.24 47.86 9.22
CA THR A 32 14.37 46.96 9.07
C THR A 32 13.88 45.53 9.29
N SER A 33 13.76 44.77 8.20
CA SER A 33 13.51 43.33 8.25
C SER A 33 14.74 42.69 8.89
N ILE A 34 14.67 42.41 10.19
CA ILE A 34 15.51 41.39 10.79
C ILE A 34 15.07 40.10 10.10
N PRO A 35 15.92 39.39 9.32
CA PRO A 35 15.59 38.03 8.97
C PRO A 35 15.61 37.25 10.28
N LEU A 36 14.43 37.07 10.88
CA LEU A 36 14.23 36.00 11.83
C LEU A 36 14.52 34.75 11.01
N ALA A 37 15.70 34.16 11.21
CA ALA A 37 16.03 32.85 10.72
C ALA A 37 15.05 31.89 11.38
N ILE A 38 13.85 31.78 10.80
CA ILE A 38 12.93 30.69 11.04
C ILE A 38 13.71 29.49 10.52
N GLY A 39 14.38 28.81 11.44
CA GLY A 39 14.96 27.51 11.18
C GLY A 39 13.86 26.70 10.53
N GLN A 40 14.02 26.41 9.24
CA GLN A 40 13.14 25.49 8.56
C GLN A 40 13.41 24.11 9.15
N ASN A 41 12.78 23.82 10.28
CA ASN A 41 12.44 22.46 10.63
C ASN A 41 11.32 22.04 9.66
N GLN A 42 11.69 21.87 8.39
CA GLN A 42 10.89 21.06 7.50
C GLN A 42 10.86 19.67 8.13
N PRO A 43 9.68 19.07 8.36
CA PRO A 43 9.62 17.67 8.73
C PRO A 43 10.37 16.91 7.62
N LYS A 44 11.47 16.27 8.01
CA LYS A 44 12.21 15.37 7.14
C LYS A 44 11.20 14.36 6.65
N GLN A 45 10.81 14.46 5.38
CA GLN A 45 9.97 13.49 4.74
C GLN A 45 10.78 12.19 4.74
N GLU A 46 10.54 11.34 5.73
CA GLU A 46 11.07 9.99 5.73
C GLU A 46 10.56 9.35 4.46
N SER A 47 11.46 9.10 3.52
CA SER A 47 11.17 8.18 2.42
C SER A 47 10.79 6.87 3.10
N LEU A 48 9.49 6.55 3.09
CA LEU A 48 8.98 5.27 3.56
C LEU A 48 9.64 4.21 2.68
N HIS A 49 10.74 3.67 3.16
CA HIS A 49 11.47 2.61 2.49
C HIS A 49 10.55 1.40 2.51
N ASN A 50 9.96 1.06 1.38
CA ASN A 50 9.11 -0.12 1.30
C ASN A 50 9.99 -1.36 1.52
N PRO A 51 9.84 -2.06 2.66
CA PRO A 51 10.72 -3.17 2.98
C PRO A 51 10.39 -4.42 2.15
N LEU A 52 9.29 -4.42 1.39
CA LEU A 52 8.87 -5.53 0.54
C LEU A 52 9.54 -5.51 -0.84
N ILE A 53 10.18 -4.40 -1.24
CA ILE A 53 10.89 -4.33 -2.53
C ILE A 53 11.96 -5.43 -2.59
N GLY A 54 12.01 -6.12 -3.73
CA GLY A 54 12.96 -7.21 -3.99
C GLY A 54 12.30 -8.46 -4.55
N SER A 55 13.05 -9.54 -4.48
CA SER A 55 12.69 -10.84 -5.05
C SER A 55 12.43 -11.85 -3.94
N TRP A 56 11.33 -12.59 -4.05
CA TRP A 56 10.86 -13.48 -3.00
C TRP A 56 10.49 -14.85 -3.58
N ALA A 57 10.94 -15.92 -2.93
CA ALA A 57 10.55 -17.29 -3.25
C ALA A 57 9.53 -17.80 -2.24
N LEU A 58 8.48 -18.47 -2.72
CA LEU A 58 7.52 -19.14 -1.85
C LEU A 58 8.24 -20.24 -1.06
N PHE A 59 8.19 -20.15 0.26
CA PHE A 59 8.80 -21.11 1.17
C PHE A 59 7.76 -22.03 1.82
N ASP A 60 6.64 -21.45 2.24
CA ASP A 60 5.53 -22.20 2.82
C ASP A 60 4.20 -21.52 2.49
N GLY A 61 3.10 -22.27 2.59
CA GLY A 61 1.79 -21.65 2.53
C GLY A 61 0.65 -22.65 2.45
N LYS A 62 -0.54 -22.13 2.67
CA LYS A 62 -1.79 -22.89 2.62
C LYS A 62 -2.94 -21.95 2.31
N TYR A 63 -3.98 -22.49 1.72
CA TYR A 63 -5.21 -21.76 1.42
C TYR A 63 -6.43 -22.57 1.82
N LEU A 64 -7.54 -21.89 2.03
CA LEU A 64 -8.83 -22.50 2.29
C LEU A 64 -9.52 -22.78 0.95
N ASN A 65 -9.82 -24.05 0.68
CA ASN A 65 -10.51 -24.44 -0.54
C ASN A 65 -12.03 -24.17 -0.46
N GLU A 66 -12.75 -24.47 -1.54
CA GLU A 66 -14.21 -24.28 -1.65
C GLU A 66 -15.00 -25.07 -0.58
N ASN A 67 -14.45 -26.20 -0.11
CA ASN A 67 -15.04 -27.02 0.95
C ASN A 67 -14.65 -26.54 2.37
N LYS A 68 -14.05 -25.34 2.49
CA LYS A 68 -13.54 -24.78 3.75
C LYS A 68 -12.48 -25.66 4.43
N GLN A 69 -11.69 -26.38 3.63
CA GLN A 69 -10.58 -27.20 4.11
C GLN A 69 -9.24 -26.55 3.77
N TRP A 70 -8.30 -26.58 4.71
CA TRP A 70 -6.95 -26.10 4.47
C TRP A 70 -6.20 -27.06 3.54
N VAL A 71 -5.67 -26.50 2.46
CA VAL A 71 -4.81 -27.19 1.50
C VAL A 71 -3.42 -26.58 1.57
N ASP A 72 -2.44 -27.42 1.88
CA ASP A 72 -1.04 -27.02 2.02
C ASP A 72 -0.34 -27.01 0.65
N TYR A 73 0.36 -25.92 0.34
CA TYR A 73 1.07 -25.73 -0.92
C TYR A 73 2.17 -26.78 -1.16
N LYS A 74 2.78 -27.33 -0.10
CA LYS A 74 3.75 -28.44 -0.20
C LYS A 74 3.09 -29.72 -0.69
N THR A 75 1.87 -30.01 -0.27
CA THR A 75 1.12 -31.20 -0.76
C THR A 75 0.84 -31.10 -2.26
N LEU A 76 0.69 -29.87 -2.75
CA LEU A 76 0.53 -29.56 -4.17
C LEU A 76 1.86 -29.43 -4.91
N ASN A 77 3.02 -29.50 -4.23
CA ASN A 77 4.35 -29.26 -4.78
C ASN A 77 4.42 -27.93 -5.56
N LEU A 78 3.90 -26.85 -4.96
CA LEU A 78 3.98 -25.51 -5.56
C LEU A 78 5.37 -24.89 -5.34
N SER A 79 5.80 -24.13 -6.35
CA SER A 79 6.97 -23.24 -6.26
C SER A 79 6.61 -21.93 -6.94
N ALA A 80 6.92 -20.80 -6.31
CA ALA A 80 6.62 -19.49 -6.88
C ALA A 80 7.75 -18.49 -6.64
N ILE A 81 7.83 -17.50 -7.52
CA ILE A 81 8.62 -16.29 -7.33
C ILE A 81 7.67 -15.10 -7.37
N LYS A 82 7.84 -14.17 -6.43
CA LYS A 82 7.17 -12.88 -6.39
C LYS A 82 8.23 -11.78 -6.47
N LEU A 83 8.02 -10.81 -7.34
CA LEU A 83 8.82 -9.60 -7.48
C LEU A 83 7.98 -8.42 -7.03
N VAL A 84 8.57 -7.57 -6.20
CA VAL A 84 7.96 -6.32 -5.75
C VAL A 84 8.90 -5.17 -6.14
N SER A 85 8.42 -4.30 -7.01
CA SER A 85 9.07 -3.05 -7.38
C SER A 85 8.52 -1.90 -6.54
N ALA A 86 8.95 -0.67 -6.82
CA ALA A 86 8.47 0.52 -6.11
C ALA A 86 6.95 0.73 -6.19
N THR A 87 6.29 0.27 -7.26
CA THR A 87 4.86 0.54 -7.50
C THR A 87 4.05 -0.68 -7.94
N HIS A 88 4.72 -1.76 -8.32
CA HIS A 88 4.09 -2.94 -8.91
C HIS A 88 4.60 -4.23 -8.30
N PHE A 89 3.76 -5.26 -8.38
CA PHE A 89 4.12 -6.63 -8.07
C PHE A 89 3.91 -7.53 -9.29
N SER A 90 4.59 -8.68 -9.27
CA SER A 90 4.34 -9.80 -10.17
C SER A 90 4.63 -11.10 -9.43
N PHE A 91 3.82 -12.13 -9.63
CA PHE A 91 4.19 -13.48 -9.21
C PHE A 91 3.90 -14.50 -10.30
N THR A 92 4.66 -15.60 -10.26
CA THR A 92 4.38 -16.79 -11.06
C THR A 92 4.56 -18.02 -10.20
N THR A 93 3.56 -18.89 -10.22
CA THR A 93 3.50 -20.14 -9.48
C THR A 93 3.46 -21.31 -10.47
N MET A 94 4.31 -22.31 -10.22
CA MET A 94 4.37 -23.56 -10.95
C MET A 94 4.01 -24.71 -10.01
N LYS A 95 3.31 -25.71 -10.52
CA LYS A 95 3.04 -26.97 -9.83
C LYS A 95 3.95 -28.06 -10.38
N LYS A 96 4.45 -28.96 -9.51
CA LYS A 96 5.14 -30.18 -9.96
C LYS A 96 4.26 -31.41 -9.73
N GLU A 97 3.96 -32.13 -10.79
CA GLU A 97 3.15 -33.35 -10.75
C GLU A 97 3.72 -34.40 -11.69
N GLY A 98 3.90 -35.64 -11.20
CA GLY A 98 4.50 -36.72 -12.01
C GLY A 98 5.91 -36.39 -12.54
N GLY A 99 6.68 -35.55 -11.83
CA GLY A 99 8.00 -35.10 -12.26
C GLY A 99 8.00 -33.93 -13.26
N LYS A 100 6.85 -33.52 -13.79
CA LYS A 100 6.72 -32.41 -14.74
C LYS A 100 6.30 -31.12 -14.02
N LYS A 101 6.89 -29.99 -14.43
CA LYS A 101 6.43 -28.66 -14.01
C LYS A 101 5.33 -28.17 -14.95
N THR A 102 4.22 -27.73 -14.39
CA THR A 102 3.10 -27.11 -15.12
C THR A 102 2.79 -25.75 -14.53
N PHE A 103 2.28 -24.87 -15.37
CA PHE A 103 1.81 -23.56 -14.92
C PHE A 103 0.62 -23.73 -13.96
N TRP A 104 0.63 -23.00 -12.85
CA TRP A 104 -0.46 -23.00 -11.88
C TRP A 104 -1.21 -21.67 -11.91
N ALA A 105 -0.53 -20.56 -11.58
CA ALA A 105 -1.13 -19.24 -11.55
C ALA A 105 -0.08 -18.14 -11.72
N SER A 106 -0.51 -16.99 -12.23
CA SER A 106 0.27 -15.75 -12.18
C SER A 106 -0.67 -14.56 -12.06
N ALA A 107 -0.16 -13.51 -11.42
CA ALA A 107 -0.78 -12.20 -11.49
C ALA A 107 0.27 -11.09 -11.46
N SER A 108 -0.10 -9.92 -11.94
CA SER A 108 0.70 -8.70 -11.87
C SER A 108 -0.21 -7.49 -11.82
N GLY A 109 0.25 -6.43 -11.16
CA GLY A 109 -0.54 -5.22 -10.95
C GLY A 109 0.19 -4.23 -10.06
N HIS A 110 -0.54 -3.22 -9.61
CA HIS A 110 -0.04 -2.30 -8.61
C HIS A 110 -0.41 -2.81 -7.20
N TYR A 111 0.20 -2.21 -6.19
CA TYR A 111 -0.16 -2.47 -4.81
C TYR A 111 -0.16 -1.19 -3.99
N GLU A 112 -0.82 -1.24 -2.84
CA GLU A 112 -0.74 -0.23 -1.80
C GLU A 112 -0.14 -0.84 -0.54
N LEU A 113 0.68 -0.05 0.16
CA LEU A 113 1.28 -0.43 1.42
C LEU A 113 0.92 0.63 2.47
N ILE A 114 0.10 0.26 3.45
CA ILE A 114 -0.33 1.14 4.54
C ILE A 114 -0.12 0.40 5.85
N ASN A 115 0.82 0.88 6.67
CA ASN A 115 1.23 0.21 7.91
C ASN A 115 1.68 -1.24 7.64
N ASN A 116 0.99 -2.22 8.23
CA ASN A 116 1.20 -3.66 8.07
C ASN A 116 0.21 -4.31 7.09
N GLN A 117 -0.43 -3.51 6.24
CA GLN A 117 -1.34 -3.98 5.20
C GLN A 117 -0.72 -3.77 3.83
N TYR A 118 -0.67 -4.86 3.06
CA TYR A 118 -0.26 -4.89 1.67
C TYR A 118 -1.46 -5.34 0.84
N THR A 119 -1.92 -4.48 -0.07
CA THR A 119 -3.11 -4.73 -0.90
C THR A 119 -2.70 -4.82 -2.36
N GLU A 120 -2.91 -5.97 -2.98
CA GLU A 120 -2.65 -6.19 -4.40
C GLU A 120 -3.88 -5.84 -5.24
N PHE A 121 -3.66 -5.16 -6.36
CA PHE A 121 -4.68 -4.83 -7.36
C PHE A 121 -4.27 -5.43 -8.71
N PRO A 122 -4.58 -6.71 -8.96
CA PRO A 122 -4.22 -7.39 -10.19
C PRO A 122 -4.87 -6.73 -11.40
N THR A 123 -4.08 -6.47 -12.44
CA THR A 123 -4.57 -6.03 -13.76
C THR A 123 -4.32 -7.08 -14.83
N LEU A 124 -3.34 -7.95 -14.62
CA LEU A 124 -3.05 -9.12 -15.43
C LEU A 124 -3.12 -10.35 -14.51
N SER A 125 -3.99 -11.31 -14.80
CA SER A 125 -4.09 -12.55 -14.02
C SER A 125 -4.47 -13.74 -14.89
N SER A 126 -3.99 -14.93 -14.53
CA SER A 126 -4.33 -16.17 -15.24
C SER A 126 -5.62 -16.84 -14.75
N PHE A 127 -6.23 -16.29 -13.70
CA PHE A 127 -7.39 -16.86 -13.00
C PHE A 127 -8.61 -15.91 -12.99
N GLY A 128 -8.58 -14.87 -13.84
CA GLY A 128 -9.77 -14.09 -14.15
C GLY A 128 -10.27 -13.18 -13.03
N VAL A 129 -9.36 -12.50 -12.31
CA VAL A 129 -9.71 -11.46 -11.33
C VAL A 129 -10.58 -10.39 -11.99
N LYS A 130 -11.71 -10.02 -11.38
CA LYS A 130 -12.58 -8.99 -11.98
C LYS A 130 -11.94 -7.60 -11.85
N PRO A 131 -12.24 -6.68 -12.78
CA PRO A 131 -11.77 -5.31 -12.67
C PRO A 131 -12.14 -4.67 -11.33
N GLY A 132 -11.13 -4.15 -10.61
CA GLY A 132 -11.30 -3.49 -9.31
C GLY A 132 -11.32 -4.43 -8.10
N GLU A 133 -11.29 -5.75 -8.30
CA GLU A 133 -11.04 -6.69 -7.20
C GLU A 133 -9.61 -6.54 -6.68
N SER A 134 -9.44 -6.72 -5.38
CA SER A 134 -8.15 -6.58 -4.70
C SER A 134 -7.98 -7.67 -3.65
N TYR A 135 -6.72 -7.97 -3.33
CA TYR A 135 -6.36 -8.95 -2.31
C TYR A 135 -5.61 -8.26 -1.19
N ARG A 136 -6.22 -8.24 -0.01
CA ARG A 136 -5.68 -7.57 1.18
C ARG A 136 -4.97 -8.57 2.07
N PHE A 137 -3.71 -8.29 2.36
CA PHE A 137 -2.86 -9.10 3.21
C PHE A 137 -2.46 -8.29 4.45
N LEU A 138 -2.60 -8.89 5.63
CA LEU A 138 -1.77 -8.50 6.77
C LEU A 138 -0.40 -9.13 6.58
N PHE A 139 0.67 -8.40 6.88
CA PHE A 139 2.01 -8.95 6.77
C PHE A 139 2.92 -8.64 7.95
N MET A 140 3.93 -9.48 8.10
CA MET A 140 5.03 -9.30 9.04
C MET A 140 6.34 -9.72 8.37
N LEU A 141 7.38 -8.92 8.57
CA LEU A 141 8.74 -9.29 8.21
C LEU A 141 9.47 -9.84 9.43
N LYS A 142 10.09 -11.01 9.28
CA LYS A 142 10.96 -11.65 10.26
C LYS A 142 12.27 -11.99 9.58
N GLU A 143 13.30 -11.18 9.82
CA GLU A 143 14.58 -11.30 9.12
C GLU A 143 14.40 -11.32 7.59
N ASN A 144 14.66 -12.46 6.95
CA ASN A 144 14.54 -12.67 5.50
C ASN A 144 13.21 -13.32 5.09
N GLU A 145 12.25 -13.40 6.00
CA GLU A 145 10.94 -13.99 5.75
C GLU A 145 9.84 -12.93 5.74
N TRP A 146 8.99 -13.00 4.72
CA TRP A 146 7.77 -12.22 4.60
C TRP A 146 6.57 -13.15 4.80
N HIS A 147 5.91 -12.97 5.94
CA HIS A 147 4.73 -13.73 6.34
C HIS A 147 3.50 -12.93 5.95
N THR A 148 2.56 -13.53 5.22
CA THR A 148 1.31 -12.91 4.79
C THR A 148 0.10 -13.70 5.27
N GLN A 149 -0.99 -12.98 5.55
CA GLN A 149 -2.29 -13.54 5.86
C GLN A 149 -3.34 -12.82 5.03
N ARG A 150 -4.07 -13.54 4.18
CA ARG A 150 -5.15 -12.98 3.36
C ARG A 150 -6.50 -13.25 4.01
N TYR A 151 -7.34 -12.23 4.02
CA TYR A 151 -8.69 -12.31 4.57
C TYR A 151 -9.73 -12.05 3.47
N ASP A 152 -10.80 -12.84 3.48
CA ASP A 152 -12.03 -12.58 2.72
C ASP A 152 -13.13 -12.23 3.72
N GLY A 153 -13.49 -10.95 3.78
CA GLY A 153 -14.26 -10.41 4.91
C GLY A 153 -13.50 -10.59 6.24
N GLU A 154 -14.07 -11.40 7.13
CA GLU A 154 -13.49 -11.75 8.44
C GLU A 154 -12.79 -13.12 8.43
N ASP A 155 -12.95 -13.91 7.36
CA ASP A 155 -12.38 -15.25 7.27
C ASP A 155 -10.91 -15.18 6.83
N LEU A 156 -10.02 -15.80 7.60
CA LEU A 156 -8.65 -16.08 7.16
C LEU A 156 -8.70 -17.18 6.09
N VAL A 157 -8.28 -16.85 4.87
CA VAL A 157 -8.41 -17.74 3.70
C VAL A 157 -7.07 -18.17 3.12
N GLU A 158 -5.96 -17.56 3.53
CA GLU A 158 -4.62 -17.89 3.05
C GLU A 158 -3.55 -17.45 4.03
N GLU A 159 -2.52 -18.26 4.19
CA GLU A 159 -1.29 -17.91 4.88
C GLU A 159 -0.11 -18.31 4.00
N GLU A 160 0.87 -17.42 3.87
CA GLU A 160 2.09 -17.70 3.10
C GLU A 160 3.33 -17.22 3.84
N VAL A 161 4.44 -17.90 3.57
CA VAL A 161 5.78 -17.50 3.98
C VAL A 161 6.64 -17.43 2.73
N TRP A 162 7.19 -16.25 2.49
CA TRP A 162 8.08 -15.98 1.38
C TRP A 162 9.49 -15.72 1.90
N LYS A 163 10.52 -16.27 1.25
CA LYS A 163 11.93 -16.02 1.57
C LYS A 163 12.56 -15.09 0.56
N ARG A 164 13.28 -14.09 1.07
CA ARG A 164 14.04 -13.15 0.23
C ARG A 164 15.13 -13.88 -0.56
N LEU A 165 15.32 -13.49 -1.81
CA LEU A 165 16.33 -14.06 -2.71
C LEU A 165 17.57 -13.17 -2.88
N ASP A 166 17.45 -11.87 -2.58
CA ASP A 166 18.47 -10.84 -2.79
C ASP A 166 18.73 -9.97 -1.55
#